data_AF-A0A4U6QAQ0-F1
#
_entry.id   AF-A0A4U6QAQ0-F1
#
_cell.length_a   1.000
_cell.length_b   1.000
_cell.length_c   1.000
_cell.angle_alpha   90.00
_cell.angle_beta   90.00
_cell.angle_gamma   90.00
#
_symmetry.space_group_name_H-M   'P 1'
#
loop_
_entity.id
_entity.type
_entity.pdbx_description
1 polymer ?
#
loop_
_entity_poly.entity_id
_entity_poly.type
_entity_poly.pdbx_seq_one_letter_code
_entity_poly.pdbx_strand_id
1 'polypeptide(L)'
;MTEISSAIVDEVAIQVPRPERSPTGPQRRSLRSRVKAVVDTADPVGLLEMGCPTDEYDNEIDDFVEMLGRTDSLTPLTAGDVIAVWEKWFYPGVAGTDPAEADDLARQLNVVRYA
;
A
#
# COMPACT_ATOMS: atom_id res chain seq x y z
N MET A 1 7.05 67.72 -12.07
CA MET A 1 7.60 66.71 -13.00
C MET A 1 8.82 66.07 -12.38
N THR A 2 8.63 64.94 -11.69
CA THR A 2 9.68 63.97 -11.38
C THR A 2 8.96 62.63 -11.20
N GLU A 3 9.18 61.70 -12.14
CA GLU A 3 8.72 60.31 -12.06
C GLU A 3 9.58 59.54 -11.05
N ILE A 4 8.96 58.65 -10.28
CA ILE A 4 9.63 57.44 -9.76
C ILE A 4 8.67 56.25 -9.92
N SER A 5 9.24 55.21 -10.53
CA SER A 5 8.66 53.98 -11.05
C SER A 5 8.09 53.00 -10.03
N SER A 6 7.07 52.28 -10.51
CA SER A 6 6.86 50.82 -10.54
C SER A 6 7.74 49.88 -9.68
N ALA A 7 7.07 48.81 -9.23
CA ALA A 7 7.55 47.62 -8.50
C ALA A 7 7.62 47.84 -6.98
N ILE A 8 7.10 46.98 -6.09
CA ILE A 8 6.91 45.53 -6.09
C ILE A 8 5.70 45.25 -5.17
N VAL A 9 4.68 44.54 -5.65
CA VAL A 9 3.72 43.86 -4.77
C VAL A 9 4.32 42.51 -4.42
N ASP A 10 4.81 42.39 -3.18
CA ASP A 10 5.29 41.13 -2.62
C ASP A 10 4.07 40.26 -2.30
N GLU A 11 3.62 39.49 -3.30
CA GLU A 11 2.67 38.41 -3.10
C GLU A 11 3.42 37.22 -2.51
N VAL A 12 3.46 37.15 -1.18
CA VAL A 12 3.91 35.96 -0.46
C VAL A 12 2.87 34.86 -0.74
N ALA A 13 3.13 34.10 -1.79
CA ALA A 13 2.42 32.87 -2.09
C ALA A 13 2.69 31.88 -0.95
N ILE A 14 1.76 31.83 0.01
CA ILE A 14 1.64 30.74 0.98
C ILE A 14 1.32 29.50 0.14
N GLN A 15 2.36 28.74 -0.21
CA GLN A 15 2.24 27.44 -0.88
C GLN A 15 1.50 26.49 0.07
N VAL A 16 0.18 26.40 -0.11
CA VAL A 16 -0.63 25.32 0.46
C VAL A 16 -0.15 24.01 -0.17
N PRO A 17 0.31 23.01 0.58
CA PRO A 17 0.77 21.76 -0.01
C PRO A 17 -0.39 21.06 -0.73
N ARG A 18 -0.24 20.89 -2.05
CA ARG A 18 -1.14 20.17 -2.95
C ARG A 18 -1.15 18.66 -2.64
N PRO A 19 -2.31 18.01 -2.44
CA PRO A 19 -2.37 16.58 -2.14
C PRO A 19 -2.38 15.75 -3.43
N GLU A 20 -1.24 15.61 -4.13
CA GLU A 20 -1.18 14.78 -5.35
C GLU A 20 0.19 14.13 -5.58
N ARG A 21 0.67 13.28 -4.67
CA ARG A 21 1.78 12.39 -5.04
C ARG A 21 1.52 10.97 -4.57
N SER A 22 1.22 10.10 -5.53
CA SER A 22 1.42 8.65 -5.41
C SER A 22 2.77 8.36 -4.72
N PRO A 23 2.89 7.28 -3.95
CA PRO A 23 4.12 6.99 -3.22
C PRO A 23 5.32 7.00 -4.19
N THR A 24 6.31 7.85 -3.93
CA THR A 24 7.50 7.90 -4.78
C THR A 24 8.28 6.58 -4.66
N GLY A 25 9.19 6.31 -5.61
CA GLY A 25 9.91 5.03 -5.67
C GLY A 25 10.45 4.51 -4.31
N PRO A 26 11.08 5.36 -3.47
CA PRO A 26 11.48 4.99 -2.11
C PRO A 26 10.33 4.61 -1.16
N GLN A 27 9.24 5.36 -1.10
CA GLN A 27 8.09 5.04 -0.22
C GLN A 27 7.43 3.73 -0.65
N ARG A 28 7.28 3.50 -1.97
CA ARG A 28 6.72 2.26 -2.49
C ARG A 28 7.59 1.04 -2.12
N ARG A 29 8.92 1.14 -2.21
CA ARG A 29 9.84 0.06 -1.79
C ARG A 29 9.75 -0.23 -0.29
N SER A 30 9.66 0.82 0.53
CA SER A 30 9.48 0.67 1.99
C SER A 30 8.15 0.00 2.33
N LEU A 31 7.05 0.44 1.70
CA LEU A 31 5.74 -0.19 1.86
C LEU A 31 5.78 -1.66 1.43
N ARG A 32 6.34 -1.96 0.25
CA ARG A 32 6.49 -3.33 -0.25
C ARG A 32 7.24 -4.23 0.72
N SER A 33 8.34 -3.76 1.27
CA SER A 33 9.15 -4.56 2.22
C SER A 33 8.36 -4.92 3.48
N ARG A 34 7.49 -4.02 3.96
CA ARG A 34 6.66 -4.27 5.15
C ARG A 34 5.46 -5.16 4.85
N VAL A 35 4.80 -4.95 3.72
CA VAL A 35 3.74 -5.84 3.22
C VAL A 35 4.29 -7.26 3.07
N LYS A 36 5.46 -7.40 2.43
CA LYS A 36 6.17 -8.66 2.32
C LYS A 36 6.40 -9.33 3.66
N ALA A 37 6.93 -8.61 4.65
CA ALA A 37 7.19 -9.17 5.97
C ALA A 37 5.90 -9.70 6.64
N VAL A 38 4.78 -8.99 6.49
CA VAL A 38 3.47 -9.44 7.00
C VAL A 38 3.01 -10.71 6.29
N VAL A 39 3.03 -10.72 4.95
CA VAL A 39 2.57 -11.87 4.15
C VAL A 39 3.45 -13.10 4.38
N ASP A 40 4.77 -12.95 4.33
CA ASP A 40 5.72 -14.05 4.56
C ASP A 40 5.58 -14.64 5.97
N THR A 41 5.25 -13.81 6.97
CA THR A 41 5.03 -14.29 8.35
C THR A 41 3.71 -15.04 8.49
N ALA A 42 2.66 -14.57 7.81
CA ALA A 42 1.36 -15.22 7.83
C ALA A 42 1.34 -16.53 7.03
N ASP A 43 2.16 -16.63 5.98
CA ASP A 43 2.27 -17.76 5.05
C ASP A 43 0.91 -18.41 4.73
N PRO A 44 -0.07 -17.66 4.16
CA PRO A 44 -1.49 -18.08 4.19
C PRO A 44 -1.78 -19.36 3.41
N VAL A 45 -0.88 -19.73 2.48
CA VAL A 45 -0.99 -20.95 1.67
C VAL A 45 0.03 -22.03 2.12
N GLY A 46 0.91 -21.71 3.06
CA GLY A 46 1.95 -22.61 3.56
C GLY A 46 3.12 -22.81 2.59
N LEU A 47 3.33 -21.91 1.62
CA LEU A 47 4.37 -22.08 0.60
C LEU A 47 5.77 -21.99 1.22
N LEU A 48 5.95 -21.08 2.17
CA LEU A 48 7.25 -20.89 2.81
C LEU A 48 7.55 -22.03 3.79
N GLU A 49 6.53 -22.53 4.51
CA GLU A 49 6.65 -23.73 5.35
C GLU A 49 7.02 -24.96 4.50
N MET A 50 6.49 -25.08 3.29
CA MET A 50 6.86 -26.14 2.33
C MET A 50 8.27 -25.99 1.74
N GLY A 51 8.98 -24.91 2.06
CA GLY A 51 10.34 -24.65 1.57
C GLY A 51 10.38 -24.07 0.17
N CYS A 52 9.27 -23.50 -0.33
CA CYS A 52 9.29 -22.75 -1.57
C CYS A 52 10.13 -21.47 -1.43
N PRO A 53 10.64 -20.92 -2.54
CA PRO A 53 11.34 -19.64 -2.56
C PRO A 53 10.57 -18.49 -1.89
N THR A 54 11.31 -17.50 -1.37
CA THR A 54 10.68 -16.36 -0.68
C THR A 54 9.94 -15.41 -1.62
N ASP A 55 10.13 -15.49 -2.93
CA ASP A 55 9.49 -14.62 -3.93
C ASP A 55 8.15 -15.16 -4.44
N GLU A 56 7.65 -16.29 -3.92
CA GLU A 56 6.38 -16.88 -4.34
C GLU A 56 5.17 -15.93 -4.19
N TYR A 57 5.16 -15.10 -3.15
CA TYR A 57 4.07 -14.14 -2.89
C TYR A 57 4.28 -12.76 -3.53
N ASP A 58 5.30 -12.57 -4.38
CA ASP A 58 5.68 -11.24 -4.86
C ASP A 58 4.57 -10.55 -5.68
N ASN A 59 3.71 -11.32 -6.35
CA ASN A 59 2.61 -10.82 -7.16
C ASN A 59 1.47 -10.27 -6.28
N GLU A 60 1.08 -11.01 -5.25
CA GLU A 60 0.05 -10.64 -4.27
C GLU A 60 0.52 -9.45 -3.43
N ILE A 61 1.79 -9.46 -3.03
CA ILE A 61 2.43 -8.35 -2.33
C ILE A 61 2.33 -7.07 -3.17
N ASP A 62 2.57 -7.14 -4.48
CA ASP A 62 2.49 -5.98 -5.36
C ASP A 62 1.06 -5.44 -5.49
N ASP A 63 0.05 -6.32 -5.54
CA ASP A 63 -1.36 -5.91 -5.51
C ASP A 63 -1.71 -5.20 -4.20
N PHE A 64 -1.32 -5.75 -3.04
CA PHE A 64 -1.56 -5.10 -1.75
C PHE A 64 -0.86 -3.74 -1.63
N VAL A 65 0.37 -3.63 -2.13
CA VAL A 65 1.11 -2.36 -2.17
C VAL A 65 0.40 -1.33 -3.04
N GLU A 66 -0.16 -1.74 -4.17
CA GLU A 66 -0.96 -0.85 -5.01
C GLU A 66 -2.20 -0.37 -4.26
N MET A 67 -2.95 -1.28 -3.65
CA MET A 67 -4.18 -0.95 -2.92
C MET A 67 -3.92 -0.01 -1.74
N LEU A 68 -2.89 -0.30 -0.92
CA LEU A 68 -2.51 0.53 0.24
C LEU A 68 -1.87 1.86 -0.17
N GLY A 69 -1.21 1.89 -1.33
CA GLY A 69 -0.50 3.05 -1.88
C GLY A 69 -1.42 4.09 -2.53
N ARG A 70 -2.70 3.79 -2.74
CA ARG A 70 -3.69 4.75 -3.24
C ARG A 70 -3.92 5.84 -2.18
N THR A 71 -3.29 7.00 -2.38
CA THR A 71 -3.30 8.15 -1.45
C THR A 71 -4.69 8.73 -1.19
N ASP A 72 -5.60 8.48 -2.12
CA ASP A 72 -6.93 9.09 -2.12
C ASP A 72 -7.96 8.19 -1.40
N SER A 73 -7.56 6.96 -1.06
CA SER A 73 -8.41 5.97 -0.41
C SER A 73 -7.99 5.82 1.05
N LEU A 74 -8.61 6.56 1.98
CA LEU A 74 -8.49 6.28 3.42
C LEU A 74 -9.21 4.99 3.83
N THR A 75 -9.89 4.34 2.89
CA THR A 75 -10.57 3.06 3.11
C THR A 75 -9.53 1.99 3.50
N PRO A 76 -9.65 1.38 4.68
CA PRO A 76 -8.84 0.24 5.07
C PRO A 76 -9.11 -0.95 4.15
N LEU A 77 -8.11 -1.80 3.94
CA LEU A 77 -8.34 -3.13 3.36
C LEU A 77 -9.31 -3.92 4.24
N THR A 78 -10.16 -4.70 3.60
CA THR A 78 -11.11 -5.62 4.23
C THR A 78 -10.70 -7.07 4.00
N ALA A 79 -11.30 -8.00 4.74
CA ALA A 79 -11.15 -9.44 4.47
C ALA A 79 -11.51 -9.79 3.00
N GLY A 80 -12.54 -9.14 2.44
CA GLY A 80 -12.95 -9.34 1.05
C GLY A 80 -11.88 -8.92 0.04
N ASP A 81 -11.14 -7.84 0.31
CA ASP A 81 -10.03 -7.41 -0.52
C ASP A 81 -8.89 -8.43 -0.51
N VAL A 82 -8.58 -8.97 0.67
CA VAL A 82 -7.55 -10.01 0.85
C VAL A 82 -7.94 -11.29 0.11
N ILE A 83 -9.16 -11.78 0.30
CA ILE A 83 -9.69 -12.95 -0.41
C ILE A 83 -9.61 -12.74 -1.93
N ALA A 84 -10.03 -11.57 -2.42
CA ALA A 84 -10.01 -11.29 -3.86
C ALA A 84 -8.59 -11.33 -4.46
N VAL A 85 -7.57 -10.86 -3.74
CA VAL A 85 -6.17 -10.97 -4.16
C VAL A 85 -5.75 -12.44 -4.22
N TRP A 86 -6.02 -13.24 -3.19
CA TRP A 86 -5.65 -14.66 -3.18
C TRP A 86 -6.33 -15.46 -4.29
N GLU A 87 -7.63 -15.27 -4.50
CA GLU A 87 -8.39 -15.98 -5.54
C GLU A 87 -7.93 -15.59 -6.96
N LYS A 88 -7.43 -14.36 -7.15
CA LYS A 88 -6.89 -13.89 -8.43
C LYS A 88 -5.64 -14.68 -8.84
N TRP A 89 -4.74 -14.99 -7.90
CA TRP A 89 -3.42 -15.55 -8.20
C TRP A 89 -3.32 -17.06 -8.03
N PHE A 90 -4.11 -17.65 -7.13
CA PHE A 90 -4.15 -19.09 -6.93
C PHE A 90 -5.38 -19.71 -7.62
N TYR A 91 -6.51 -19.70 -6.92
CA TYR A 91 -7.82 -20.19 -7.38
C TYR A 91 -8.86 -19.88 -6.29
N PRO A 92 -10.17 -19.86 -6.63
CA PRO A 92 -11.23 -19.69 -5.64
C PRO A 92 -11.18 -20.74 -4.53
N GLY A 93 -11.25 -20.31 -3.27
CA GLY A 93 -11.22 -21.19 -2.10
C GLY A 93 -9.84 -21.80 -1.75
N VAL A 94 -8.74 -21.17 -2.17
CA VAL A 94 -7.39 -21.51 -1.69
C VAL A 94 -7.24 -21.28 -0.18
N ALA A 95 -6.26 -21.92 0.48
CA ALA A 95 -5.88 -21.57 1.84
C ALA A 95 -5.58 -20.06 2.00
N GLY A 96 -5.88 -19.48 3.17
CA GLY A 96 -5.82 -18.03 3.37
C GLY A 96 -7.07 -17.26 2.91
N THR A 97 -8.08 -17.94 2.38
CA THR A 97 -9.41 -17.34 2.11
C THR A 97 -10.44 -17.58 3.22
N ASP A 98 -10.05 -18.16 4.36
CA ASP A 98 -10.92 -18.18 5.53
C ASP A 98 -11.24 -16.73 5.96
N PRO A 99 -12.51 -16.35 6.18
CA PRO A 99 -12.85 -14.97 6.48
C PRO A 99 -12.18 -14.39 7.73
N ALA A 100 -11.90 -15.20 8.75
CA ALA A 100 -11.25 -14.72 9.97
C ALA A 100 -9.75 -14.53 9.77
N GLU A 101 -9.08 -15.46 9.07
CA GLU A 101 -7.67 -15.33 8.69
C GLU A 101 -7.46 -14.12 7.75
N ALA A 102 -8.36 -13.94 6.78
CA ALA A 102 -8.34 -12.81 5.87
C ALA A 102 -8.58 -11.47 6.58
N ASP A 103 -9.47 -11.42 7.59
CA ASP A 103 -9.68 -10.22 8.40
C ASP A 103 -8.44 -9.87 9.23
N ASP A 104 -7.81 -10.87 9.86
CA ASP A 104 -6.59 -10.66 10.63
C ASP A 104 -5.45 -10.15 9.74
N LEU A 105 -5.24 -10.77 8.57
CA LEU A 105 -4.24 -10.30 7.61
C LEU A 105 -4.55 -8.87 7.12
N ALA A 106 -5.81 -8.56 6.81
CA ALA A 106 -6.22 -7.21 6.44
C ALA A 106 -5.89 -6.20 7.55
N ARG A 107 -6.13 -6.53 8.82
CA ARG A 107 -5.76 -5.68 9.96
C ARG A 107 -4.25 -5.44 10.02
N GLN A 108 -3.44 -6.47 9.88
CA GLN A 108 -1.98 -6.35 9.90
C GLN A 108 -1.46 -5.49 8.73
N LEU A 109 -1.99 -5.69 7.53
CA LEU A 109 -1.65 -4.91 6.33
C LEU A 109 -2.02 -3.43 6.48
N ASN A 110 -3.16 -3.13 7.10
CA ASN A 110 -3.57 -1.76 7.38
C ASN A 110 -2.67 -1.06 8.41
N VAL A 111 -2.09 -1.78 9.38
CA VAL A 111 -1.15 -1.21 10.35
C VAL A 111 0.14 -0.76 9.65
N VAL A 112 0.70 -1.60 8.77
CA VAL A 112 1.97 -1.27 8.09
C VAL A 112 1.85 -0.16 7.06
N ARG A 113 0.62 0.24 6.70
CA ARG A 113 0.36 1.40 5.85
C ARG A 113 0.92 2.70 6.44
N TYR A 114 0.86 2.85 7.77
CA TYR A 114 1.17 4.09 8.49
C TYR A 114 2.48 4.07 9.28
N ALA A 115 3.19 2.94 9.30
CA ALA A 115 4.51 2.82 9.93
C ALA A 115 5.59 3.58 9.15
#